data_AF-A0A023FML6-F1
#
_entry.id   AF-A0A023FML6-F1
#
_cell.length_a   1.000
_cell.length_b   1.000
_cell.length_c   1.000
_cell.angle_alpha   90.00
_cell.angle_beta   90.00
_cell.angle_gamma   90.00
#
_symmetry.space_group_name_H-M   'P 1'
#
loop_
_entity.id
_entity.type
_entity.pdbx_description
1 polymer ?
#
loop_
_entity_poly.entity_id
_entity_poly.type
_entity_poly.pdbx_seq_one_letter_code
_entity_poly.pdbx_strand_id
1 'polypeptide(L)'
;MLYYGIVQLIPLFLYSAVYATTPEIRTLATDSVVQKECISYVARQGRPRPTFRSIFEMYCSFHHSNSVRDVCARTNPHSLGIDERKLVQYGVMKGLLRRLHKYPIDLKRSGDSASKSKPVAKYFD
;
A
#
# COMPACT_ATOMS: atom_id res chain seq x y z
N MET A 1 -11.80 -21.47 8.55
CA MET A 1 -10.32 -21.57 8.48
C MET A 1 -9.60 -20.26 8.12
N LEU A 2 -10.27 -19.22 7.62
CA LEU A 2 -9.75 -17.83 7.56
C LEU A 2 -9.91 -17.04 8.88
N TYR A 3 -10.67 -17.60 9.83
CA TYR A 3 -11.09 -16.93 11.08
C TYR A 3 -9.99 -16.90 12.16
N TYR A 4 -8.96 -17.75 12.06
CA TYR A 4 -7.87 -17.84 13.04
C TYR A 4 -6.57 -17.15 12.58
N GLY A 5 -6.56 -16.43 11.45
CA GLY A 5 -5.36 -15.72 10.96
C GLY A 5 -4.19 -16.61 10.53
N ILE A 6 -4.39 -17.93 10.42
CA ILE A 6 -3.34 -18.91 10.11
C ILE A 6 -2.85 -18.81 8.65
N VAL A 7 -3.69 -18.29 7.74
CA VAL A 7 -3.36 -18.16 6.31
C VAL A 7 -3.72 -16.75 5.84
N GLN A 8 -2.73 -16.02 5.32
CA GLN A 8 -2.91 -14.68 4.76
C GLN A 8 -2.90 -14.76 3.22
N LEU A 9 -3.98 -14.32 2.58
CA LEU A 9 -4.07 -14.23 1.13
C LEU A 9 -3.40 -12.94 0.66
N ILE A 10 -2.31 -13.08 -0.11
CA ILE A 10 -1.63 -11.93 -0.70
C ILE A 10 -2.27 -11.61 -2.05
N PRO A 11 -2.75 -10.37 -2.26
CA PRO A 11 -3.31 -9.97 -3.54
C PRO A 11 -2.26 -10.10 -4.67
N LEU A 12 -2.70 -10.50 -5.85
CA LEU A 12 -1.85 -10.57 -7.05
C LEU A 12 -1.10 -9.25 -7.27
N PHE A 13 0.21 -9.35 -7.44
CA PHE A 13 1.07 -8.21 -7.73
C PHE A 13 0.78 -7.67 -9.13
N LEU A 14 0.39 -6.39 -9.20
CA LEU A 14 0.11 -5.68 -10.44
C LEU A 14 0.70 -4.28 -10.36
N TYR A 15 1.41 -3.84 -11.41
CA TYR A 15 1.98 -2.49 -11.45
C TYR A 15 0.90 -1.38 -11.43
N SER A 16 -0.31 -1.67 -11.92
CA SER A 16 -1.45 -0.74 -11.88
C SER A 16 -2.15 -0.69 -10.52
N ALA A 17 -1.84 -1.62 -9.61
CA ALA A 17 -2.43 -1.60 -8.28
C ALA A 17 -1.93 -0.39 -7.48
N VAL A 18 -2.80 0.12 -6.62
CA VAL A 18 -2.52 1.23 -5.72
C VAL A 18 -2.41 0.68 -4.31
N TYR A 19 -1.35 1.06 -3.62
CA TYR A 19 -1.13 0.72 -2.21
C TYR A 19 -0.88 2.01 -1.43
N ALA A 20 -1.31 2.00 -0.17
CA ALA A 20 -1.05 3.08 0.76
C ALA A 20 -0.37 2.54 2.00
N THR A 21 0.60 3.31 2.50
CA THR A 21 1.34 2.99 3.72
C THR A 21 0.44 3.15 4.94
N THR A 22 0.53 2.19 5.84
CA THR A 22 -0.23 2.15 7.09
C THR A 22 0.61 2.73 8.24
N PRO A 23 -0.01 3.12 9.37
CA PRO A 23 0.73 3.55 10.56
C PRO A 23 1.66 2.47 11.14
N GLU A 24 1.47 1.20 10.75
CA GLU A 24 2.31 0.08 11.17
C GLU A 24 3.74 0.18 10.64
N ILE A 25 4.01 1.05 9.65
CA ILE A 25 5.37 1.39 9.20
C ILE A 25 6.28 1.87 10.34
N ARG A 26 5.71 2.38 11.44
CA ARG A 26 6.45 2.71 12.66
C ARG A 26 7.20 1.50 13.23
N THR A 27 6.59 0.31 13.19
CA THR A 27 7.20 -0.92 13.71
C THR A 27 8.49 -1.24 12.96
N LEU A 28 8.49 -1.04 11.64
CA LEU A 28 9.66 -1.18 10.79
C LEU A 28 10.75 -0.14 11.14
N ALA A 29 10.39 1.06 11.57
CA ALA A 29 11.35 2.08 11.99
C ALA A 29 11.98 1.79 13.37
N THR A 30 11.24 1.19 14.30
CA THR A 30 11.69 0.97 15.68
C THR A 30 12.39 -0.37 15.90
N ASP A 31 11.98 -1.43 15.21
CA ASP A 31 12.47 -2.79 15.48
C ASP A 31 13.58 -3.22 14.51
N SER A 32 14.80 -3.34 15.02
CA SER A 32 15.98 -3.76 14.25
C SER A 32 15.90 -5.20 13.71
N VAL A 33 15.13 -6.09 14.34
CA VAL A 33 14.95 -7.49 13.89
C VAL A 33 14.11 -7.49 12.62
N VAL A 34 12.98 -6.78 12.64
CA VAL A 34 12.09 -6.62 11.49
C VAL A 34 12.79 -5.91 10.34
N GLN A 35 13.69 -4.95 10.64
CA GLN A 35 14.52 -4.30 9.62
C GLN A 35 15.44 -5.30 8.90
N LYS A 36 16.17 -6.12 9.65
CA LYS A 36 17.08 -7.13 9.08
C LYS A 36 16.31 -8.17 8.24
N GLU A 37 15.17 -8.62 8.75
CA GLU A 37 14.25 -9.52 8.03
C GLU A 37 13.81 -8.88 6.70
N CYS A 38 13.33 -7.64 6.75
CA CYS A 38 12.87 -6.88 5.58
C CYS A 38 13.98 -6.72 4.53
N ILE A 39 15.18 -6.29 4.93
CA ILE A 39 16.32 -6.13 4.02
C ILE A 39 16.67 -7.45 3.33
N SER A 40 16.70 -8.55 4.09
CA SER A 40 17.01 -9.88 3.56
C SER A 40 15.95 -10.35 2.56
N TYR A 41 14.67 -10.16 2.88
CA TYR A 41 13.54 -10.59 2.06
C TYR A 41 13.46 -9.80 0.75
N VAL A 42 13.62 -8.48 0.83
CA VAL A 42 13.43 -7.54 -0.30
C VAL A 42 14.66 -7.47 -1.23
N ALA A 43 15.81 -7.98 -0.78
CA ALA A 43 17.02 -7.98 -1.59
C ALA A 43 16.84 -8.71 -2.93
N ARG A 44 17.26 -8.04 -4.00
CA ARG A 44 17.34 -8.61 -5.34
C ARG A 44 18.56 -9.52 -5.45
N GLN A 45 18.37 -10.71 -6.02
CA GLN A 45 19.46 -11.66 -6.26
C GLN A 45 20.46 -11.09 -7.29
N GLY A 46 21.76 -11.31 -7.06
CA GLY A 46 22.83 -10.86 -7.95
C GLY A 46 23.14 -9.35 -7.89
N ARG A 47 22.64 -8.64 -6.88
CA ARG A 47 22.93 -7.21 -6.64
C ARG A 47 23.39 -6.99 -5.20
N PRO A 48 24.09 -5.88 -4.90
CA PRO A 48 24.40 -5.50 -3.52
C PRO A 48 23.12 -5.33 -2.72
N ARG A 49 23.18 -5.64 -1.42
CA ARG A 49 22.02 -5.54 -0.54
C ARG A 49 21.53 -4.09 -0.45
N PRO A 50 20.21 -3.87 -0.53
CA PRO A 50 19.63 -2.54 -0.36
C PRO A 50 19.87 -2.00 1.05
N THR A 51 20.05 -0.70 1.17
CA THR A 51 20.13 -0.02 2.47
C THR A 51 18.74 0.10 3.08
N PHE A 52 18.62 0.04 4.40
CA PHE A 52 17.34 0.26 5.09
C PHE A 52 16.67 1.57 4.67
N ARG A 53 17.45 2.65 4.60
CA ARG A 53 16.98 3.98 4.21
C ARG A 53 16.24 3.97 2.86
N SER A 54 16.80 3.33 1.84
CA SER A 54 16.19 3.33 0.50
C SER A 54 14.90 2.52 0.46
N ILE A 55 14.83 1.41 1.20
CA ILE A 55 13.60 0.62 1.36
C ILE A 55 12.54 1.45 2.08
N PHE A 56 12.91 2.10 3.19
CA PHE A 56 11.99 2.90 4.00
C PHE A 56 11.46 4.12 3.22
N GLU A 57 12.33 4.82 2.50
CA GLU A 57 11.97 5.92 1.61
C GLU A 57 11.00 5.46 0.51
N MET A 58 11.23 4.28 -0.07
CA MET A 58 10.30 3.70 -1.03
C MET A 58 8.94 3.39 -0.40
N TYR A 59 8.89 2.84 0.82
CA TYR A 59 7.64 2.66 1.56
C TYR A 59 6.92 3.99 1.81
N CYS A 60 7.63 5.06 2.19
CA CYS A 60 7.04 6.39 2.38
C CYS A 60 6.46 6.98 1.08
N SER A 61 6.94 6.56 -0.08
CA SER A 61 6.45 7.06 -1.37
C SER A 61 5.12 6.46 -1.83
N PHE A 62 4.66 5.37 -1.19
CA PHE A 62 3.35 4.77 -1.46
C PHE A 62 2.23 5.63 -0.88
N HIS A 63 1.34 6.09 -1.76
CA HIS A 63 0.22 6.93 -1.39
C HIS A 63 -1.00 6.61 -2.24
N HIS A 64 -2.18 7.00 -1.77
CA HIS A 64 -3.48 6.76 -2.40
C HIS A 64 -3.59 7.22 -3.87
N SER A 65 -2.74 8.16 -4.28
CA SER A 65 -2.72 8.75 -5.62
C SER A 65 -1.83 8.02 -6.62
N ASN A 66 -0.88 7.20 -6.17
CA ASN A 66 0.16 6.63 -7.03
C ASN A 66 0.07 5.11 -7.09
N SER A 67 0.19 4.56 -8.29
CA SER A 67 0.31 3.11 -8.48
C SER A 67 1.73 2.61 -8.16
N VAL A 68 1.88 1.29 -8.03
CA VAL A 68 3.21 0.66 -7.89
C VAL A 68 4.13 1.07 -9.05
N ARG A 69 3.59 1.20 -10.27
CA ARG A 69 4.33 1.69 -11.44
C ARG A 69 4.92 3.07 -11.19
N ASP A 70 4.11 4.02 -10.72
CA ASP A 70 4.53 5.40 -10.52
C ASP A 70 5.60 5.51 -9.43
N VAL A 71 5.43 4.72 -8.36
CA VAL A 71 6.43 4.60 -7.29
C VAL A 71 7.75 4.07 -7.83
N CYS A 72 7.73 2.96 -8.58
CA CYS A 72 8.93 2.34 -9.14
C CYS A 72 9.62 3.25 -10.16
N ALA A 73 8.87 4.03 -10.95
CA ALA A 73 9.43 4.97 -11.91
C ALA A 73 10.22 6.10 -11.22
N ARG A 74 9.77 6.57 -10.04
CA ARG A 74 10.44 7.65 -9.30
C ARG A 74 11.63 7.17 -8.46
N THR A 75 11.52 6.01 -7.84
CA THR A 75 12.55 5.49 -6.92
C THR A 75 13.58 4.59 -7.60
N ASN A 76 13.26 4.04 -8.77
CA ASN A 76 14.09 3.09 -9.51
C ASN A 76 14.62 1.93 -8.63
N PRO A 77 13.76 0.99 -8.21
CA PRO A 77 14.13 -0.09 -7.29
C PRO A 77 15.28 -0.97 -7.83
N HIS A 78 15.42 -1.06 -9.15
CA HIS A 78 16.48 -1.81 -9.81
C HIS A 78 17.89 -1.30 -9.46
N SER A 79 18.10 0.03 -9.45
CA SER A 79 19.40 0.61 -9.09
C SER A 79 19.70 0.48 -7.59
N LEU A 80 18.66 0.36 -6.77
CA LEU A 80 18.76 0.24 -5.31
C LEU A 80 18.96 -1.21 -4.83
N GLY A 81 18.92 -2.21 -5.73
CA GLY A 81 19.00 -3.63 -5.35
C GLY A 81 17.72 -4.15 -4.68
N ILE A 82 16.60 -3.46 -4.88
CA ILE A 82 15.28 -3.79 -4.31
C ILE A 82 14.51 -4.61 -5.33
N ASP A 83 13.91 -5.72 -4.89
CA ASP A 83 12.90 -6.46 -5.65
C ASP A 83 11.52 -5.91 -5.27
N GLU A 84 10.89 -5.17 -6.20
CA GLU A 84 9.62 -4.50 -5.97
C GLU A 84 8.47 -5.46 -5.66
N ARG A 85 8.51 -6.69 -6.20
CA ARG A 85 7.49 -7.70 -5.92
C ARG A 85 7.58 -8.17 -4.49
N LYS A 86 8.80 -8.48 -4.04
CA LYS A 86 9.06 -8.89 -2.66
C LYS A 86 8.82 -7.77 -1.67
N LEU A 87 9.11 -6.52 -2.05
CA LEU A 87 8.80 -5.34 -1.24
C LEU A 87 7.31 -5.22 -0.99
N VAL A 88 6.49 -5.25 -2.05
CA VAL A 88 5.03 -5.16 -1.90
C VAL A 88 4.49 -6.37 -1.14
N GLN A 89 4.99 -7.57 -1.43
CA GLN A 89 4.59 -8.80 -0.75
C GLN A 89 4.85 -8.71 0.76
N TYR A 90 6.07 -8.38 1.16
CA TYR A 90 6.45 -8.20 2.56
C TYR A 90 5.64 -7.10 3.24
N GLY A 91 5.46 -5.97 2.56
CA GLY A 91 4.68 -4.85 3.06
C GLY A 91 3.21 -5.23 3.33
N VAL A 92 2.59 -6.03 2.47
CA VAL A 92 1.22 -6.51 2.70
C VAL A 92 1.17 -7.57 3.81
N MET A 93 2.15 -8.50 3.84
CA MET A 93 2.23 -9.54 4.87
C MET A 93 2.35 -8.96 6.28
N LYS A 94 3.24 -7.98 6.45
CA LYS A 94 3.49 -7.30 7.74
C LYS A 94 2.52 -6.14 8.01
N GLY A 95 1.50 -5.95 7.17
CA GLY A 95 0.48 -4.90 7.31
C GLY A 95 0.95 -3.46 7.06
N LEU A 96 2.21 -3.26 6.64
CA LEU A 96 2.81 -1.97 6.30
C LEU A 96 2.14 -1.30 5.09
N LEU A 97 1.61 -2.11 4.17
CA LEU A 97 0.93 -1.65 2.95
C LEU A 97 -0.50 -2.20 2.92
N ARG A 98 -1.46 -1.31 2.66
CA ARG A 98 -2.86 -1.65 2.40
C ARG A 98 -3.18 -1.44 0.94
N ARG A 99 -3.78 -2.46 0.30
CA ARG A 99 -4.24 -2.35 -1.10
C ARG A 99 -5.50 -1.49 -1.18
N LEU A 100 -5.54 -0.59 -2.17
CA LEU A 100 -6.70 0.24 -2.46
C LEU A 100 -7.36 -0.22 -3.75
N HIS A 101 -8.66 -0.48 -3.70
CA HIS A 101 -9.47 -0.83 -4.85
C HIS A 101 -10.35 0.35 -5.22
N LYS A 102 -10.38 0.68 -6.51
CA LYS A 102 -11.28 1.68 -7.07
C LYS A 102 -12.49 0.95 -7.63
N TYR A 103 -13.68 1.33 -7.20
CA TYR A 103 -14.92 0.78 -7.71
C TYR A 103 -15.73 1.91 -8.36
N PRO A 104 -16.29 1.69 -9.55
CA PRO A 104 -17.17 2.68 -10.18
C PRO A 104 -18.41 2.88 -9.31
N ILE A 105 -18.82 4.13 -9.16
CA ILE A 105 -20.10 4.50 -8.55
C ILE A 105 -21.04 4.95 -9.65
N ASP A 106 -22.24 4.37 -9.69
CA ASP A 106 -23.29 4.82 -10.59
C ASP A 106 -23.90 6.10 -10.04
N LEU A 107 -23.42 7.24 -10.54
CA LEU A 107 -24.03 8.54 -10.29
C LEU A 107 -25.23 8.66 -11.24
N LYS A 108 -26.36 8.02 -10.88
CA LYS A 108 -27.65 8.37 -11.49
C LYS A 108 -27.82 9.88 -11.34
N ARG A 109 -27.79 10.58 -12.47
CA ARG A 109 -28.04 12.01 -12.58
C ARG A 109 -29.40 12.28 -11.93
N SER A 110 -29.41 12.87 -10.75
CA SER A 110 -30.61 13.37 -10.08
C SER A 110 -31.15 14.53 -10.91
N GLY A 111 -31.90 14.19 -11.94
CA GLY A 111 -32.40 15.13 -12.94
C GLY A 111 -33.69 14.67 -13.59
N ASP A 112 -34.54 13.92 -12.87
CA ASP A 112 -35.97 13.81 -13.16
C ASP A 112 -36.73 13.37 -11.90
N SER A 113 -37.08 14.35 -11.06
CA SER A 113 -38.30 14.44 -10.25
C SER A 113 -38.16 15.58 -9.26
N ALA A 114 -38.92 16.66 -9.49
CA ALA A 114 -39.07 17.75 -8.55
C ALA A 114 -39.74 17.24 -7.25
N SER A 115 -38.98 17.10 -6.16
CA SER A 115 -39.56 17.00 -4.81
C SER A 115 -38.62 17.58 -3.76
N LYS A 116 -38.90 18.85 -3.41
CA LYS A 116 -38.55 19.62 -2.19
C LYS A 116 -37.48 19.01 -1.26
N SER A 117 -36.24 19.49 -1.36
CA SER A 117 -35.17 19.23 -0.39
C SER A 117 -35.43 19.95 0.94
N LYS A 118 -35.47 19.20 2.06
CA LYS A 118 -35.37 19.77 3.42
C LYS A 118 -33.90 19.83 3.85
N PRO A 119 -33.45 20.89 4.54
CA PRO A 119 -32.04 21.05 4.92
C PRO A 119 -31.61 20.13 6.07
N VAL A 120 -30.37 19.63 5.95
CA VAL A 120 -29.65 18.73 6.85
C VAL A 120 -29.08 19.51 8.04
N ALA A 121 -29.95 20.00 8.93
CA ALA A 121 -29.52 20.76 10.11
C ALA A 121 -30.21 20.27 11.41
N LYS A 122 -30.44 18.96 11.55
CA LYS A 122 -31.17 18.40 12.70
C LYS A 122 -30.45 17.29 13.48
N TYR A 123 -29.14 17.15 13.35
CA TYR A 123 -28.39 16.12 14.09
C TYR A 123 -27.21 16.67 14.91
N PHE A 124 -27.21 17.97 15.22
CA PHE A 124 -26.34 18.56 16.22
C PHE A 124 -27.21 19.31 17.25
N ASP A 125 -27.84 18.53 18.12
CA ASP A 125 -28.15 18.85 19.52
C ASP A 125 -28.16 17.52 20.29
#